data_AF-A0A9P0HYX7-F1
#
_entry.id   AF-A0A9P0HYX7-F1
#
_cell.length_a   1.000
_cell.length_b   1.000
_cell.length_c   1.000
_cell.angle_alpha   90.00
_cell.angle_beta   90.00
_cell.angle_gamma   90.00
#
_symmetry.space_group_name_H-M   'P 1'
#
loop_
_entity.id
_entity.type
_entity.pdbx_description
1 polymer ?
#
loop_
_entity_poly.entity_id
_entity_poly.type
_entity_poly.pdbx_seq_one_letter_code
_entity_poly.pdbx_strand_id
1 'polypeptide(L)'
;MEVLKDFPEDFAKALKTSFEMLKNFNVRYLNEDQPFAKKYWRFSYIFATIFIHGFSMSIHMPELLTGDEMTQFAYLIPSILVTIHAIFKSIVLIPMTRQISRFISDLGSLWRVKFTEKQFEDKDAVLWRLDFINRASYWVTLSGSAQYLLSPLFETLFRRFILKQDCKLLLPFASVFPLDHTRNWLFYLLVYIFQLYSMFLLVSMYTGAALIMISSCALLGAEFLMLKDDLSRVIPHFSNKIRNSDNTNEGDNNDNELTIEEFVKRHQKLLGLSRQLDNVFNGMVFIDLLFVGITTCAFSFMGQFAQGPGYMLVSYIGIASNMFTVLYLCYYGELLTRAVKVLILIKYSVIN
;
A
#
# COMPACT_ATOMS: atom_id res chain seq x y z
N MET A 1 8.92 -7.60 -12.76
CA MET A 1 7.71 -7.57 -13.60
C MET A 1 7.67 -8.77 -14.53
N GLU A 2 8.81 -9.32 -14.98
CA GLU A 2 8.85 -10.63 -15.65
C GLU A 2 8.24 -11.75 -14.80
N VAL A 3 8.53 -11.81 -13.50
CA VAL A 3 7.97 -12.82 -12.58
C VAL A 3 6.45 -12.71 -12.36
N LEU A 4 5.83 -11.56 -12.68
CA LEU A 4 4.37 -11.45 -12.63
C LEU A 4 3.70 -12.07 -13.86
N LYS A 5 4.45 -12.38 -14.92
CA LYS A 5 3.91 -12.99 -16.16
C LYS A 5 3.51 -14.44 -15.95
N ASP A 6 4.02 -15.08 -14.91
CA ASP A 6 3.73 -16.48 -14.58
C ASP A 6 2.38 -16.62 -13.86
N PHE A 7 1.74 -15.51 -13.47
CA PHE A 7 0.44 -15.49 -12.80
C PHE A 7 -0.69 -15.05 -13.75
N PRO A 8 -1.94 -15.40 -13.43
CA PRO A 8 -3.12 -14.88 -14.13
C PRO A 8 -3.11 -13.35 -14.24
N GLU A 9 -3.56 -12.82 -15.38
CA GLU A 9 -3.44 -11.41 -15.72
C GLU A 9 -4.16 -10.50 -14.71
N ASP A 10 -5.35 -10.91 -14.28
CA ASP A 10 -6.18 -10.19 -13.31
C ASP A 10 -5.50 -10.08 -11.93
N PHE A 11 -4.89 -11.18 -11.47
CA PHE A 11 -4.06 -11.22 -10.26
C PHE A 11 -2.84 -10.31 -10.37
N ALA A 12 -2.08 -10.43 -11.46
CA ALA A 12 -0.87 -9.64 -11.69
C ALA A 12 -1.17 -8.14 -11.78
N LYS A 13 -2.29 -7.77 -12.43
CA LYS A 13 -2.73 -6.38 -12.58
C LYS A 13 -3.01 -5.73 -11.23
N ALA A 14 -3.65 -6.43 -10.30
CA ALA A 14 -3.97 -5.94 -8.96
C ALA A 14 -2.73 -5.60 -8.10
N LEU A 15 -1.59 -6.23 -8.38
CA LEU A 15 -0.32 -6.03 -7.67
C LEU A 15 0.64 -5.10 -8.41
N LYS A 16 0.38 -4.77 -9.68
CA LYS A 16 1.30 -4.03 -10.54
C LYS A 16 1.69 -2.68 -9.95
N THR A 17 0.70 -1.87 -9.56
CA THR A 17 0.93 -0.51 -9.04
C THR A 17 1.77 -0.53 -7.76
N SER A 18 1.45 -1.41 -6.81
CA SER A 18 2.20 -1.50 -5.55
C SER A 18 3.64 -1.96 -5.78
N PHE A 19 3.85 -2.92 -6.69
CA PHE A 19 5.19 -3.38 -7.07
C PHE A 19 6.00 -2.31 -7.80
N GLU A 20 5.39 -1.52 -8.69
CA GLU A 20 6.05 -0.41 -9.37
C GLU A 20 6.53 0.66 -8.39
N MET A 21 5.68 1.04 -7.41
CA MET A 21 6.06 2.00 -6.38
C MET A 21 7.20 1.47 -5.49
N LEU A 22 7.10 0.22 -5.02
CA LEU A 22 8.10 -0.39 -4.14
C LEU A 22 9.43 -0.69 -4.87
N LYS A 23 9.38 -0.92 -6.19
CA LYS A 23 10.58 -1.07 -7.03
C LYS A 23 11.45 0.20 -7.01
N ASN A 24 10.87 1.39 -6.88
CA ASN A 24 11.64 2.63 -6.76
C ASN A 24 12.51 2.63 -5.50
N PHE A 25 12.07 1.96 -4.44
CA PHE A 25 12.83 1.78 -3.20
C PHE A 25 13.77 0.56 -3.23
N ASN A 26 13.88 -0.10 -4.39
CA ASN A 26 14.56 -1.39 -4.56
C ASN A 26 14.02 -2.50 -3.64
N VAL A 27 12.79 -2.38 -3.15
CA VAL A 27 12.07 -3.48 -2.51
C VAL A 27 11.57 -4.40 -3.63
N ARG A 28 12.23 -5.54 -3.78
CA ARG A 28 11.90 -6.52 -4.82
C ARG A 28 11.27 -7.74 -4.18
N TYR A 29 10.01 -7.97 -4.51
CA TYR A 29 9.32 -9.24 -4.25
C TYR A 29 9.67 -10.25 -5.34
N LEU A 30 9.57 -11.53 -5.01
CA LEU A 30 9.69 -12.65 -5.96
C LEU A 30 11.04 -12.72 -6.72
N ASN A 31 12.13 -12.25 -6.11
CA ASN A 31 13.49 -12.35 -6.63
C ASN A 31 14.42 -12.89 -5.54
N GLU A 32 14.33 -14.19 -5.27
CA GLU A 32 15.12 -14.85 -4.22
C GLU A 32 16.57 -15.15 -4.67
N ASP A 33 16.80 -15.33 -5.97
CA ASP A 33 18.07 -15.87 -6.51
C ASP A 33 19.18 -14.83 -6.79
N GLN A 34 18.98 -13.56 -6.45
CA GLN A 34 20.00 -12.53 -6.70
C GLN A 34 21.05 -12.46 -5.59
N PRO A 35 22.35 -12.31 -5.92
CA PRO A 35 23.42 -12.20 -4.93
C PRO A 35 23.22 -11.00 -4.00
N PHE A 36 23.57 -11.17 -2.73
CA PHE A 36 23.37 -10.20 -1.64
C PHE A 36 23.82 -8.78 -2.02
N ALA A 37 25.03 -8.63 -2.58
CA ALA A 37 25.56 -7.32 -2.96
C ALA A 37 24.67 -6.58 -3.98
N LYS A 38 24.16 -7.28 -5.01
CA LYS A 38 23.26 -6.70 -6.03
C LYS A 38 21.89 -6.37 -5.45
N LYS A 39 21.46 -7.11 -4.43
CA LYS A 39 20.18 -6.93 -3.73
C LYS A 39 20.20 -5.74 -2.77
N TYR A 40 21.26 -5.57 -1.99
CA TYR A 40 21.30 -4.59 -0.88
C TYR A 40 22.11 -3.31 -1.17
N TRP A 41 22.98 -3.27 -2.19
CA TRP A 41 23.75 -2.05 -2.50
C TRP A 41 22.84 -0.84 -2.75
N ARG A 42 21.77 -1.03 -3.54
CA ARG A 42 20.84 0.07 -3.82
C ARG A 42 20.06 0.51 -2.57
N PHE A 43 19.70 -0.45 -1.74
CA PHE A 43 19.04 -0.17 -0.47
C PHE A 43 19.95 0.67 0.45
N SER A 44 21.26 0.38 0.47
CA SER A 44 22.22 1.11 1.30
C SER A 44 22.30 2.59 0.96
N TYR A 45 22.39 2.96 -0.33
CA TYR A 45 22.45 4.39 -0.69
C TYR A 45 21.09 5.07 -0.48
N ILE A 46 19.97 4.40 -0.76
CA ILE A 46 18.61 4.94 -0.52
C ILE A 46 18.41 5.24 0.96
N PHE A 47 18.81 4.31 1.83
CA PHE A 47 18.76 4.49 3.27
C PHE A 47 19.62 5.67 3.71
N ALA A 48 20.86 5.78 3.21
CA ALA A 48 21.73 6.90 3.51
C ALA A 48 21.13 8.25 3.05
N THR A 49 20.54 8.30 1.85
CA THR A 49 19.85 9.49 1.33
C THR A 49 18.73 9.94 2.24
N ILE A 50 17.86 9.01 2.66
CA ILE A 50 16.74 9.30 3.56
C ILE A 50 17.24 9.71 4.94
N PHE A 51 18.25 9.02 5.46
CA PHE A 51 18.83 9.31 6.76
C PHE A 51 19.41 10.73 6.79
N ILE A 52 20.19 11.11 5.77
CA ILE A 52 20.74 12.47 5.64
C ILE A 52 19.62 13.51 5.60
N HIS A 53 18.57 13.25 4.81
CA HIS A 53 17.43 14.17 4.70
C HIS A 53 16.69 14.34 6.04
N GLY A 54 16.32 13.23 6.68
CA GLY A 54 15.62 13.25 7.97
C GLY A 54 16.47 13.86 9.10
N PHE A 55 17.77 13.58 9.11
CA PHE A 55 18.70 14.17 10.07
C PHE A 55 18.84 15.68 9.89
N SER A 56 18.98 16.14 8.64
CA SER A 56 19.06 17.56 8.29
C SER A 56 17.79 18.33 8.71
N MET A 57 16.61 17.75 8.51
CA MET A 57 15.35 18.32 9.00
C MET A 57 15.27 18.34 10.53
N SER A 58 15.74 17.27 11.19
CA SER A 58 15.69 17.15 12.66
C SER A 58 16.59 18.17 13.36
N ILE A 59 17.76 18.49 12.79
CA ILE A 59 18.66 19.50 13.34
C ILE A 59 18.05 20.90 13.32
N HIS A 60 17.22 21.21 12.32
CA HIS A 60 16.60 22.52 12.20
C HIS A 60 15.37 22.72 13.11
N MET A 61 14.84 21.62 13.65
CA MET A 61 13.61 21.63 14.46
C MET A 61 13.72 22.43 15.76
N PRO A 62 14.82 22.35 16.55
CA PRO A 62 14.99 23.16 17.76
C PRO A 62 15.01 24.67 17.49
N GLU A 63 15.61 25.09 16.37
CA GLU A 63 15.68 26.50 15.97
C GLU A 63 14.28 27.07 15.72
N LEU A 64 13.43 26.30 15.02
CA LEU A 64 12.03 26.64 14.77
C LEU A 64 11.15 26.61 16.02
N LEU A 65 11.46 25.77 17.00
CA LEU A 65 10.75 25.71 18.28
C LEU A 65 11.07 26.91 19.19
N THR A 66 12.30 27.44 19.09
CA THR A 66 12.75 28.60 19.87
C THR A 66 12.46 29.95 19.22
N GLY A 67 12.17 29.97 17.92
CA GLY A 67 11.87 31.20 17.18
C GLY A 67 10.40 31.63 17.25
N ASP A 68 10.13 32.88 16.88
CA ASP A 68 8.77 33.44 16.76
C ASP A 68 8.00 32.91 15.52
N GLU A 69 8.59 32.01 14.73
CA GLU A 69 8.05 31.51 13.46
C GLU A 69 7.21 30.23 13.61
N MET A 70 6.23 30.24 14.53
CA MET A 70 5.32 29.11 14.80
C MET A 70 4.60 28.57 13.54
N THR A 71 4.41 29.41 12.53
CA THR A 71 3.83 29.00 11.24
C THR A 71 4.74 28.03 10.49
N GLN A 72 6.05 28.28 10.44
CA GLN A 72 7.00 27.38 9.79
C GLN A 72 7.10 26.04 10.52
N PHE A 73 7.07 26.07 11.85
CA PHE A 73 7.00 24.87 12.67
C PHE A 73 5.75 24.04 12.31
N ALA A 74 4.57 24.67 12.26
CA ALA A 74 3.32 23.99 11.92
C ALA A 74 3.35 23.31 10.54
N TYR A 75 4.06 23.89 9.56
CA TYR A 75 4.25 23.29 8.23
C TYR A 75 5.22 22.10 8.21
N LEU A 76 6.21 22.09 9.09
CA LEU A 76 7.27 21.07 9.09
C LEU A 76 6.84 19.78 9.80
N ILE A 77 6.01 19.88 10.86
CA ILE A 77 5.61 18.74 11.69
C ILE A 77 5.00 17.58 10.87
N PRO A 78 4.00 17.79 9.98
CA PRO A 78 3.39 16.68 9.25
C PRO A 78 4.42 15.93 8.39
N SER A 79 5.35 16.66 7.77
CA SER A 79 6.41 16.06 6.94
C SER A 79 7.36 15.19 7.76
N ILE A 80 7.79 15.68 8.93
CA ILE A 80 8.64 14.91 9.86
C ILE A 80 7.90 13.62 10.27
N LEU A 81 6.63 13.74 10.67
CA LEU A 81 5.85 12.59 11.11
C LEU A 81 5.63 11.56 9.99
N VAL A 82 5.35 11.99 8.77
CA VAL A 82 5.24 11.10 7.59
C VAL A 82 6.58 10.42 7.30
N THR A 83 7.70 11.13 7.45
CA THR A 83 9.05 10.55 7.29
C THR A 83 9.31 9.48 8.35
N ILE A 84 9.00 9.76 9.62
CA ILE A 84 9.12 8.81 10.71
C ILE A 84 8.22 7.59 10.45
N HIS A 85 6.96 7.81 10.04
CA HIS A 85 6.02 6.74 9.70
C HIS A 85 6.56 5.85 8.59
N ALA A 86 7.10 6.43 7.52
CA ALA A 86 7.73 5.68 6.43
C ALA A 86 8.94 4.86 6.91
N ILE A 87 9.76 5.40 7.82
CA ILE A 87 10.89 4.67 8.41
C ILE A 87 10.39 3.46 9.21
N PHE A 88 9.41 3.64 10.11
CA PHE A 88 8.83 2.53 10.88
C PHE A 88 8.20 1.46 9.98
N LYS A 89 7.44 1.87 8.96
CA LYS A 89 6.92 0.97 7.93
C LYS A 89 8.04 0.17 7.26
N SER A 90 9.14 0.81 6.91
CA SER A 90 10.28 0.16 6.27
C SER A 90 10.92 -0.88 7.20
N ILE A 91 11.13 -0.53 8.47
CA ILE A 91 11.70 -1.43 9.49
C ILE A 91 10.86 -2.70 9.64
N VAL A 92 9.53 -2.58 9.58
CA VAL A 92 8.61 -3.73 9.66
C VAL A 92 8.52 -4.49 8.33
N LEU A 93 8.40 -3.80 7.20
CA LEU A 93 8.15 -4.40 5.90
C LEU A 93 9.36 -5.17 5.35
N ILE A 94 10.55 -4.60 5.46
CA ILE A 94 11.76 -5.13 4.80
C ILE A 94 12.09 -6.54 5.28
N PRO A 95 12.12 -6.85 6.59
CA PRO A 95 12.32 -8.21 7.08
C PRO A 95 11.25 -9.19 6.60
N MET A 96 10.02 -8.72 6.39
CA MET A 96 8.88 -9.54 5.97
C MET A 96 8.81 -9.76 4.45
N THR A 97 9.65 -9.10 3.64
CA THR A 97 9.62 -9.20 2.16
C THR A 97 9.64 -10.62 1.60
N ARG A 98 10.38 -11.54 2.25
CA ARG A 98 10.39 -12.97 1.87
C ARG A 98 9.04 -13.64 2.15
N GLN A 99 8.46 -13.39 3.31
CA GLN A 99 7.17 -13.96 3.69
C GLN A 99 6.03 -13.41 2.82
N ILE A 100 6.08 -12.13 2.47
CA ILE A 100 5.16 -11.49 1.51
C ILE A 100 5.30 -12.14 0.14
N SER A 101 6.54 -12.33 -0.33
CA SER A 101 6.79 -12.97 -1.64
C SER A 101 6.21 -14.38 -1.68
N ARG A 102 6.42 -15.18 -0.62
CA ARG A 102 5.81 -16.52 -0.49
C ARG A 102 4.30 -16.46 -0.46
N PHE A 103 3.72 -15.57 0.35
CA PHE A 103 2.26 -15.37 0.41
C PHE A 103 1.68 -15.05 -0.98
N ILE A 104 2.28 -14.11 -1.71
CA ILE A 104 1.83 -13.72 -3.06
C ILE A 104 1.96 -14.89 -4.03
N SER A 105 3.07 -15.62 -3.97
CA SER A 105 3.32 -16.80 -4.81
C SER A 105 2.29 -17.90 -4.55
N ASP A 106 2.07 -18.24 -3.28
CA ASP A 106 1.13 -19.28 -2.87
C ASP A 106 -0.30 -18.89 -3.23
N LEU A 107 -0.69 -17.64 -2.98
CA LEU A 107 -2.01 -17.11 -3.37
C LEU A 107 -2.19 -17.12 -4.88
N GLY A 108 -1.19 -16.67 -5.64
CA GLY A 108 -1.22 -16.67 -7.09
C GLY A 108 -1.30 -18.07 -7.70
N SER A 109 -0.65 -19.07 -7.08
CA SER A 109 -0.74 -20.48 -7.50
C SER A 109 -2.12 -21.11 -7.21
N LEU A 110 -2.84 -20.59 -6.21
CA LEU A 110 -4.19 -21.01 -5.87
C LEU A 110 -5.27 -20.24 -6.64
N TRP A 111 -4.88 -19.15 -7.32
CA TRP A 111 -5.79 -18.26 -8.01
C TRP A 111 -6.63 -19.03 -9.03
N ARG A 112 -7.96 -18.91 -8.91
CA ARG A 112 -8.85 -19.64 -9.82
C ARG A 112 -8.82 -19.04 -11.21
N VAL A 113 -8.99 -19.91 -12.19
CA VAL A 113 -9.19 -19.54 -13.60
C VAL A 113 -10.59 -19.91 -14.09
N LYS A 114 -11.25 -20.87 -13.42
CA LYS A 114 -12.62 -21.30 -13.72
C LYS A 114 -13.59 -20.64 -12.75
N PHE A 115 -14.56 -19.91 -13.29
CA PHE A 115 -15.62 -19.25 -12.53
C PHE A 115 -16.95 -19.46 -13.22
N THR A 116 -18.02 -19.46 -12.44
CA THR A 116 -19.37 -19.25 -13.00
C THR A 116 -19.59 -17.77 -13.30
N GLU A 117 -20.57 -17.44 -14.15
CA GLU A 117 -20.85 -16.07 -14.57
C GLU A 117 -21.00 -15.10 -13.38
N LYS A 118 -21.83 -15.46 -12.40
CA LYS A 118 -22.00 -14.66 -11.17
C LYS A 118 -20.70 -14.48 -10.37
N GLN A 119 -19.89 -15.54 -10.24
CA GLN A 119 -18.61 -15.46 -9.53
C GLN A 119 -17.60 -14.57 -10.26
N PHE A 120 -17.62 -14.64 -11.60
CA PHE A 120 -16.81 -13.77 -12.44
C PHE A 120 -17.20 -12.30 -12.24
N GLU A 121 -18.49 -11.97 -12.25
CA GLU A 121 -18.99 -10.61 -12.00
C GLU A 121 -18.59 -10.08 -10.61
N ASP A 122 -18.80 -10.87 -9.55
CA ASP A 122 -18.45 -10.49 -8.19
C ASP A 122 -16.93 -10.26 -8.02
N LYS A 123 -16.11 -11.14 -8.62
CA LYS A 123 -14.65 -11.01 -8.63
C LYS A 123 -14.22 -9.76 -9.37
N ASP A 124 -14.74 -9.55 -10.58
CA ASP A 124 -14.39 -8.39 -11.41
C ASP A 124 -14.81 -7.09 -10.74
N ALA A 125 -15.95 -7.05 -10.05
CA ALA A 125 -16.35 -5.89 -9.26
C ALA A 125 -15.34 -5.57 -8.14
N VAL A 126 -14.84 -6.58 -7.42
CA VAL A 126 -13.83 -6.39 -6.37
C VAL A 126 -12.49 -5.93 -6.95
N LEU A 127 -12.02 -6.57 -8.03
CA LEU A 127 -10.75 -6.25 -8.67
C LEU A 127 -10.77 -4.89 -9.37
N TRP A 128 -11.89 -4.53 -10.00
CA TRP A 128 -12.08 -3.22 -10.61
C TRP A 128 -12.01 -2.11 -9.56
N ARG A 129 -12.68 -2.29 -8.41
CA ARG A 129 -12.60 -1.34 -7.29
C ARG A 129 -11.17 -1.23 -6.78
N LEU A 130 -10.47 -2.35 -6.64
CA LEU A 130 -9.08 -2.36 -6.19
C LEU A 130 -8.15 -1.63 -7.19
N ASP A 131 -8.25 -1.90 -8.48
CA ASP A 131 -7.45 -1.24 -9.53
C ASP A 131 -7.74 0.27 -9.53
N PHE A 132 -9.01 0.65 -9.41
CA PHE A 132 -9.41 2.05 -9.31
C PHE A 132 -8.78 2.72 -8.07
N ILE A 133 -8.88 2.10 -6.89
CA ILE A 133 -8.32 2.62 -5.64
C ILE A 133 -6.79 2.74 -5.74
N ASN A 134 -6.10 1.72 -6.25
CA ASN A 134 -4.66 1.72 -6.39
C ASN A 134 -4.19 2.82 -7.35
N ARG A 135 -4.87 2.96 -8.49
CA ARG A 135 -4.55 3.97 -9.50
C ARG A 135 -4.85 5.38 -9.01
N ALA A 136 -6.00 5.58 -8.37
CA ALA A 136 -6.36 6.86 -7.77
C ALA A 136 -5.36 7.24 -6.67
N SER A 137 -5.04 6.32 -5.77
CA SER A 137 -4.06 6.54 -4.69
C SER A 137 -2.68 6.88 -5.24
N TYR A 138 -2.23 6.20 -6.31
CA TYR A 138 -0.98 6.51 -6.99
C TYR A 138 -0.97 7.94 -7.54
N TRP A 139 -1.98 8.33 -8.33
CA TRP A 139 -2.01 9.65 -8.96
C TRP A 139 -2.24 10.79 -7.97
N VAL A 140 -3.07 10.58 -6.94
CA VAL A 140 -3.27 11.56 -5.86
C VAL A 140 -1.98 11.76 -5.08
N THR A 141 -1.29 10.67 -4.73
CA THR A 141 0.00 10.72 -4.03
C THR A 141 1.05 11.45 -4.87
N LEU A 142 1.18 11.08 -6.15
CA LEU A 142 2.14 11.65 -7.09
C LEU A 142 1.89 13.15 -7.29
N SER A 143 0.65 13.52 -7.60
CA SER A 143 0.25 14.91 -7.83
C SER A 143 0.37 15.75 -6.57
N GLY A 144 -0.09 15.24 -5.42
CA GLY A 144 -0.01 15.93 -4.14
C GLY A 144 1.43 16.17 -3.69
N SER A 145 2.30 15.18 -3.87
CA SER A 145 3.72 15.31 -3.56
C SER A 145 4.41 16.28 -4.50
N ALA A 146 4.13 16.21 -5.81
CA ALA A 146 4.68 17.14 -6.79
C ALA A 146 4.23 18.58 -6.51
N GLN A 147 2.95 18.79 -6.21
CA GLN A 147 2.41 20.09 -5.82
C GLN A 147 3.10 20.62 -4.57
N TYR A 148 3.19 19.81 -3.50
CA TYR A 148 3.83 20.21 -2.25
C TYR A 148 5.30 20.59 -2.45
N LEU A 149 6.05 19.75 -3.18
CA LEU A 149 7.47 19.95 -3.38
C LEU A 149 7.75 21.13 -4.30
N LEU A 150 7.00 21.28 -5.42
CA LEU A 150 7.25 22.32 -6.42
C LEU A 150 6.71 23.70 -6.03
N SER A 151 5.76 23.79 -5.09
CA SER A 151 5.14 25.06 -4.69
C SER A 151 6.18 26.12 -4.30
N PRO A 152 7.18 25.85 -3.42
CA PRO A 152 8.19 26.85 -3.04
C PRO A 152 9.13 27.26 -4.18
N LEU A 153 9.37 26.37 -5.15
CA LEU A 153 10.15 26.71 -6.34
C LEU A 153 9.38 27.66 -7.24
N PHE A 154 8.10 27.38 -7.52
CA PHE A 154 7.27 28.29 -8.30
C PHE A 154 7.13 29.64 -7.60
N GLU A 155 6.97 29.66 -6.28
CA GLU A 155 6.94 30.90 -5.50
C GLU A 155 8.26 31.69 -5.64
N THR A 156 9.40 31.02 -5.51
CA THR A 156 10.72 31.64 -5.68
C THR A 156 10.90 32.21 -7.09
N LEU A 157 10.52 31.44 -8.12
CA LEU A 157 10.62 31.86 -9.52
C LEU A 157 9.71 33.05 -9.81
N PHE A 158 8.45 33.01 -9.35
CA PHE A 158 7.47 34.08 -9.56
C PHE A 158 7.90 35.38 -8.87
N ARG A 159 8.26 35.32 -7.58
CA ARG A 159 8.71 36.50 -6.83
C ARG A 159 9.96 37.13 -7.42
N ARG A 160 10.93 36.31 -7.86
CA ARG A 160 12.22 36.80 -8.35
C ARG A 160 12.19 37.28 -9.80
N PHE A 161 11.57 36.53 -10.70
CA PHE A 161 11.59 36.85 -12.14
C PHE A 161 10.44 37.77 -12.56
N ILE A 162 9.26 37.61 -11.97
CA ILE A 162 8.08 38.40 -12.36
C ILE A 162 7.92 39.63 -11.47
N LEU A 163 8.00 39.48 -10.15
CA LEU A 163 7.85 40.61 -9.21
C LEU A 163 9.16 41.39 -8.99
N LYS A 164 10.31 40.88 -9.44
CA LYS A 164 11.64 41.47 -9.20
C LYS A 164 11.93 41.80 -7.73
N GLN A 165 11.38 40.99 -6.82
CA GLN A 165 11.63 41.13 -5.38
C GLN A 165 12.85 40.32 -4.98
N ASP A 166 13.69 40.89 -4.11
CA ASP A 166 14.75 40.15 -3.43
C ASP A 166 14.10 39.19 -2.42
N CYS A 167 13.91 37.95 -2.86
CA CYS A 167 13.35 36.88 -2.05
C CYS A 167 14.45 35.89 -1.67
N LYS A 168 14.42 35.43 -0.40
CA LYS A 168 15.25 34.30 0.03
C LYS A 168 14.88 33.08 -0.80
N LEU A 169 15.87 32.28 -1.18
CA LEU A 169 15.64 31.03 -1.92
C LEU A 169 14.91 30.05 -1.01
N LEU A 170 13.66 29.71 -1.35
CA LEU A 170 12.80 28.86 -0.51
C LEU A 170 13.05 27.38 -0.84
N LEU A 171 13.32 26.58 0.19
CA LEU A 171 13.38 25.13 0.07
C LEU A 171 12.02 24.49 0.43
N PRO A 172 11.67 23.34 -0.17
CA PRO A 172 10.49 22.55 0.19
C PRO A 172 10.43 22.20 1.67
N PHE A 173 11.59 21.91 2.25
CA PHE A 173 11.74 21.69 3.68
C PHE A 173 12.88 22.55 4.19
N ALA A 174 12.60 23.27 5.27
CA ALA A 174 13.62 23.97 6.02
C ALA A 174 14.62 22.93 6.56
N SER A 175 15.89 23.06 6.20
CA SER A 175 16.91 22.03 6.37
C SER A 175 18.29 22.66 6.41
N VAL A 176 19.16 22.16 7.29
CA VAL A 176 20.54 22.63 7.38
C VAL A 176 21.43 21.75 6.52
N PHE A 177 22.11 22.36 5.54
CA PHE A 177 23.11 21.69 4.71
C PHE A 177 24.47 22.35 4.90
N PRO A 178 25.58 21.58 4.85
CA PRO A 178 26.92 22.11 4.99
C PRO A 178 27.32 23.02 3.80
N LEU A 179 26.60 22.94 2.68
CA LEU A 179 26.79 23.79 1.52
C LEU A 179 25.89 25.02 1.62
N ASP A 180 26.46 26.21 1.45
CA ASP A 180 25.72 27.47 1.46
C ASP A 180 24.86 27.60 0.19
N HIS A 181 23.64 27.09 0.31
CA HIS A 181 22.61 27.11 -0.74
C HIS A 181 21.95 28.50 -0.89
N THR A 182 22.21 29.44 0.01
CA THR A 182 21.57 30.76 -0.01
C THR A 182 22.25 31.74 -0.98
N ARG A 183 23.55 31.55 -1.24
CA ARG A 183 24.36 32.45 -2.08
C ARG A 183 24.55 31.99 -3.51
N ASN A 184 24.46 30.70 -3.79
CA ASN A 184 24.77 30.14 -5.11
C ASN A 184 23.61 29.30 -5.68
N TRP A 185 23.12 29.71 -6.85
CA TRP A 185 22.03 29.05 -7.57
C TRP A 185 22.31 27.57 -7.89
N LEU A 186 23.56 27.21 -8.18
CA LEU A 186 23.91 25.84 -8.50
C LEU A 186 23.77 24.92 -7.27
N PHE A 187 24.25 25.37 -6.11
CA PHE A 187 24.09 24.63 -4.85
C PHE A 187 22.62 24.57 -4.41
N TYR A 188 21.87 25.65 -4.61
CA TYR A 188 20.42 25.65 -4.39
C TYR A 188 19.72 24.57 -5.22
N LEU A 189 19.97 24.51 -6.53
CA LEU A 189 19.36 23.50 -7.41
C LEU A 189 19.77 22.07 -7.03
N LEU A 190 21.03 21.86 -6.66
CA LEU A 190 21.49 20.53 -6.21
C LEU A 190 20.79 20.08 -4.92
N VAL A 191 20.71 20.95 -3.92
CA VAL A 191 20.00 20.65 -2.66
C VAL A 191 18.51 20.41 -2.93
N TYR A 192 17.91 21.20 -3.82
CA TYR A 192 16.51 21.06 -4.18
C TYR A 192 16.23 19.71 -4.88
N ILE A 193 17.05 19.33 -5.87
CA ILE A 193 16.95 18.01 -6.55
C ILE A 193 17.13 16.88 -5.54
N PHE A 194 18.08 17.02 -4.60
CA PHE A 194 18.30 16.03 -3.55
C PHE A 194 17.08 15.87 -2.64
N GLN A 195 16.47 16.96 -2.18
CA GLN A 195 15.25 16.92 -1.36
C GLN A 195 14.07 16.32 -2.13
N LEU A 196 13.89 16.71 -3.40
CA LEU A 196 12.83 16.19 -4.26
C LEU A 196 12.98 14.68 -4.46
N TYR A 197 14.19 14.21 -4.77
CA TYR A 197 14.48 12.78 -4.92
C TYR A 197 14.25 12.00 -3.62
N SER A 198 14.75 12.51 -2.50
CA SER A 198 14.62 11.87 -1.18
C SER A 198 13.16 11.72 -0.77
N MET A 199 12.36 12.77 -0.94
CA MET A 199 10.95 12.73 -0.61
C MET A 199 10.14 11.85 -1.55
N PHE A 200 10.46 11.86 -2.84
CA PHE A 200 9.79 10.98 -3.79
C PHE A 200 9.99 9.50 -3.46
N LEU A 201 11.20 9.14 -3.02
CA LEU A 201 11.51 7.80 -2.53
C LEU A 201 10.73 7.45 -1.26
N LEU A 202 10.69 8.35 -0.28
CA LEU A 202 9.94 8.18 0.97
C LEU A 202 8.46 7.95 0.72
N VAL A 203 7.85 8.82 -0.09
CA VAL A 203 6.43 8.72 -0.46
C VAL A 203 6.15 7.44 -1.24
N SER A 204 7.03 7.06 -2.18
CA SER A 204 6.88 5.81 -2.94
C SER A 204 6.89 4.59 -2.04
N MET A 205 7.78 4.56 -1.04
CA MET A 205 7.80 3.50 -0.03
C MET A 205 6.51 3.53 0.80
N TYR A 206 6.15 4.70 1.32
CA TYR A 206 5.01 4.88 2.23
C TYR A 206 3.70 4.38 1.62
N THR A 207 3.40 4.85 0.42
CA THR A 207 2.19 4.48 -0.32
C THR A 207 2.32 3.07 -0.87
N GLY A 208 3.47 2.68 -1.41
CA GLY A 208 3.69 1.33 -1.93
C GLY A 208 3.44 0.24 -0.89
N ALA A 209 3.90 0.46 0.35
CA ALA A 209 3.68 -0.44 1.49
C ALA A 209 2.18 -0.58 1.84
N ALA A 210 1.44 0.52 1.84
CA ALA A 210 -0.01 0.49 2.07
C ALA A 210 -0.74 -0.25 0.94
N LEU A 211 -0.40 0.03 -0.32
CA LEU A 211 -1.04 -0.61 -1.47
C LEU A 211 -0.77 -2.11 -1.53
N ILE A 212 0.43 -2.59 -1.18
CA ILE A 212 0.69 -4.04 -1.18
C ILE A 212 -0.13 -4.76 -0.11
N MET A 213 -0.30 -4.15 1.06
CA MET A 213 -1.15 -4.67 2.13
C MET A 213 -2.62 -4.71 1.68
N ILE A 214 -3.14 -3.60 1.16
CA ILE A 214 -4.53 -3.48 0.67
C ILE A 214 -4.79 -4.49 -0.45
N SER A 215 -3.94 -4.57 -1.48
CA SER A 215 -4.09 -5.54 -2.57
C SER A 215 -4.04 -6.97 -2.06
N SER A 216 -3.17 -7.30 -1.12
CA SER A 216 -3.07 -8.65 -0.56
C SER A 216 -4.35 -9.05 0.19
N CYS A 217 -4.89 -8.16 1.01
CA CYS A 217 -6.18 -8.36 1.69
C CYS A 217 -7.33 -8.51 0.70
N ALA A 218 -7.38 -7.67 -0.33
CA ALA A 218 -8.43 -7.68 -1.34
C ALA A 218 -8.42 -8.97 -2.19
N LEU A 219 -7.24 -9.41 -2.63
CA LEU A 219 -7.08 -10.65 -3.42
C LEU A 219 -7.47 -11.88 -2.60
N LEU A 220 -7.01 -11.97 -1.34
CA LEU A 220 -7.40 -13.06 -0.45
C LEU A 220 -8.91 -13.03 -0.14
N GLY A 221 -9.46 -11.84 0.10
CA GLY A 221 -10.89 -11.64 0.33
C GLY A 221 -11.74 -12.07 -0.87
N ALA A 222 -11.29 -11.78 -2.10
CA ALA A 222 -11.93 -12.23 -3.32
C ALA A 222 -11.97 -13.77 -3.39
N GLU A 223 -10.85 -14.45 -3.12
CA GLU A 223 -10.79 -15.92 -3.10
C GLU A 223 -11.74 -16.54 -2.06
N PHE A 224 -11.85 -15.95 -0.86
CA PHE A 224 -12.83 -16.41 0.12
C PHE A 224 -14.29 -16.15 -0.30
N LEU A 225 -14.57 -15.03 -0.98
CA LEU A 225 -15.89 -14.74 -1.50
C LEU A 225 -16.30 -15.78 -2.56
N MET A 226 -15.36 -16.14 -3.45
CA MET A 226 -15.59 -17.18 -4.46
C MET A 226 -15.83 -18.55 -3.81
N LEU A 227 -15.05 -18.88 -2.78
CA LEU A 227 -15.21 -20.13 -2.03
C LEU A 227 -16.58 -20.20 -1.33
N LYS A 228 -17.06 -19.09 -0.75
CA LYS A 228 -18.40 -19.02 -0.16
C LYS A 228 -19.49 -19.31 -1.20
N ASP A 229 -19.34 -18.79 -2.40
CA ASP A 229 -20.30 -19.01 -3.49
C ASP A 229 -20.27 -20.44 -4.05
N ASP A 230 -19.17 -21.17 -3.92
CA ASP A 230 -19.16 -22.61 -4.21
C ASP A 230 -19.90 -23.40 -3.14
N LEU A 231 -19.67 -23.07 -1.86
CA LEU A 231 -20.29 -23.81 -0.75
C LEU A 231 -21.82 -23.79 -0.83
N SER A 232 -22.40 -22.68 -1.28
CA SER A 232 -23.85 -22.58 -1.46
C SER A 232 -24.40 -23.48 -2.59
N ARG A 233 -23.52 -24.01 -3.45
CA ARG A 233 -23.84 -24.89 -4.58
C ARG A 233 -23.45 -26.33 -4.35
N VAL A 234 -22.62 -26.61 -3.34
CA VAL A 234 -22.27 -27.98 -2.95
C VAL A 234 -23.52 -28.62 -2.36
N ILE A 235 -24.14 -29.53 -3.13
CA ILE A 235 -25.24 -30.35 -2.65
C ILE A 235 -24.62 -31.42 -1.73
N PRO A 236 -25.10 -31.58 -0.49
CA PRO A 236 -24.63 -32.66 0.35
C PRO A 236 -25.08 -33.97 -0.29
N HIS A 237 -24.12 -34.72 -0.83
CA HIS A 237 -24.37 -36.07 -1.34
C HIS A 237 -24.60 -36.99 -0.12
N PHE A 238 -25.77 -36.88 0.50
CA PHE A 238 -26.23 -37.86 1.48
C PHE A 238 -26.41 -39.17 0.74
N SER A 239 -25.39 -40.01 0.87
CA SER A 239 -25.31 -41.39 0.45
C SER A 239 -26.55 -42.18 0.89
N ASN A 240 -27.60 -42.17 0.07
CA ASN A 240 -28.49 -43.32 -0.09
C ASN A 240 -27.73 -44.36 -0.93
N LYS A 241 -26.60 -44.85 -0.39
CA LYS A 241 -25.90 -46.02 -0.91
C LYS A 241 -26.61 -47.27 -0.39
N ILE A 242 -27.89 -47.38 -0.71
CA ILE A 242 -28.67 -48.61 -0.63
C ILE A 242 -29.54 -48.64 -1.88
N ARG A 243 -29.30 -49.64 -2.75
CA ARG A 243 -30.00 -50.00 -4.01
C ARG A 243 -29.69 -49.08 -5.20
N ASN A 244 -29.18 -49.53 -6.34
CA ASN A 244 -29.06 -50.86 -6.92
C ASN A 244 -27.77 -50.92 -7.74
N SER A 245 -26.96 -51.95 -7.52
CA SER A 245 -26.23 -52.56 -8.64
C SER A 245 -27.30 -53.09 -9.56
N ASP A 246 -27.53 -52.41 -10.68
CA ASP A 246 -27.54 -53.04 -11.99
C ASP A 246 -28.02 -52.05 -13.05
N ASN A 247 -27.22 -52.03 -14.12
CA ASN A 247 -27.55 -51.62 -15.48
C ASN A 247 -27.48 -50.13 -15.85
N THR A 248 -26.51 -49.93 -16.75
CA THR A 248 -26.58 -49.20 -18.03
C THR A 248 -26.22 -47.71 -18.07
N ASN A 249 -25.24 -47.50 -18.95
CA ASN A 249 -24.95 -46.35 -19.79
C ASN A 249 -23.90 -45.35 -19.29
N GLU A 250 -22.70 -45.62 -19.80
CA GLU A 250 -21.68 -44.65 -20.20
C GLU A 250 -22.29 -43.36 -20.77
N GLY A 251 -21.68 -42.24 -20.37
CA GLY A 251 -21.75 -40.98 -21.11
C GLY A 251 -22.68 -39.94 -20.49
N ASP A 252 -22.34 -39.44 -19.29
CA ASP A 252 -22.66 -38.04 -19.01
C ASP A 252 -21.57 -37.36 -18.18
N ASN A 253 -21.21 -36.16 -18.64
CA ASN A 253 -20.04 -35.37 -18.25
C ASN A 253 -20.15 -34.85 -16.80
N ASN A 254 -19.71 -35.64 -15.82
CA ASN A 254 -19.67 -35.22 -14.42
C ASN A 254 -18.38 -34.45 -14.04
N ASP A 255 -17.87 -33.62 -14.95
CA ASP A 255 -16.57 -32.92 -14.81
C ASP A 255 -16.60 -31.68 -13.89
N ASN A 256 -17.72 -31.38 -13.23
CA ASN A 256 -17.89 -30.12 -12.49
C ASN A 256 -18.50 -30.25 -11.07
N GLU A 257 -18.66 -31.46 -10.53
CA GLU A 257 -19.19 -31.59 -9.17
C GLU A 257 -18.06 -31.45 -8.13
N LEU A 258 -17.86 -30.23 -7.63
CA LEU A 258 -16.90 -29.91 -6.58
C LEU A 258 -17.16 -30.80 -5.36
N THR A 259 -16.26 -31.75 -5.12
CA THR A 259 -16.38 -32.68 -4.00
C THR A 259 -16.12 -31.92 -2.68
N ILE A 260 -16.87 -32.25 -1.62
CA ILE A 260 -16.70 -31.66 -0.28
C ILE A 260 -15.23 -31.73 0.20
N GLU A 261 -14.51 -32.79 -0.15
CA GLU A 261 -13.09 -32.94 0.18
C GLU A 261 -12.21 -31.86 -0.47
N GLU A 262 -12.43 -31.56 -1.75
CA GLU A 262 -11.69 -30.51 -2.47
C GLU A 262 -11.99 -29.13 -1.91
N PHE A 263 -13.26 -28.88 -1.58
CA PHE A 263 -13.69 -27.67 -0.90
C PHE A 263 -12.96 -27.48 0.44
N VAL A 264 -12.94 -28.51 1.29
CA VAL A 264 -12.29 -28.46 2.61
C VAL A 264 -10.78 -28.24 2.47
N LYS A 265 -10.11 -28.95 1.55
CA LYS A 265 -8.67 -28.76 1.28
C LYS A 265 -8.37 -27.32 0.88
N ARG A 266 -9.20 -26.74 0.01
CA ARG A 266 -9.02 -25.35 -0.43
C ARG A 266 -9.27 -24.34 0.68
N HIS A 267 -10.34 -24.53 1.46
CA HIS A 267 -10.64 -23.70 2.62
C HIS A 267 -9.47 -23.67 3.62
N GLN A 268 -8.90 -24.84 3.92
CA GLN A 268 -7.75 -24.94 4.82
C GLN A 268 -6.53 -24.21 4.29
N LYS A 269 -6.23 -24.30 2.98
CA LYS A 269 -5.14 -23.55 2.34
C LYS A 269 -5.35 -22.03 2.44
N LEU A 270 -6.54 -21.54 2.11
CA LEU A 270 -6.87 -20.11 2.21
C LEU A 270 -6.81 -19.61 3.66
N LEU A 271 -7.24 -20.43 4.63
CA LEU A 271 -7.10 -20.11 6.05
C LEU A 271 -5.63 -20.02 6.48
N GLY A 272 -4.78 -20.91 5.96
CA GLY A 272 -3.33 -20.84 6.14
C GLY A 272 -2.76 -19.52 5.61
N LEU A 273 -3.13 -19.13 4.39
CA LEU A 273 -2.73 -17.85 3.79
C LEU A 273 -3.25 -16.65 4.58
N SER A 274 -4.46 -16.70 5.13
CA SER A 274 -5.00 -15.65 6.00
C SER A 274 -4.16 -15.46 7.27
N ARG A 275 -3.70 -16.55 7.89
CA ARG A 275 -2.82 -16.47 9.06
C ARG A 275 -1.44 -15.93 8.70
N GLN A 276 -0.92 -16.29 7.53
CA GLN A 276 0.34 -15.74 7.03
C GLN A 276 0.22 -14.25 6.75
N LEU A 277 -0.87 -13.81 6.11
CA LEU A 277 -1.17 -12.41 5.86
C LEU A 277 -1.21 -11.61 7.17
N ASP A 278 -1.92 -12.12 8.17
CA ASP A 278 -2.03 -11.50 9.50
C ASP A 278 -0.64 -11.39 10.16
N ASN A 279 0.13 -12.48 10.21
CA ASN A 279 1.49 -12.44 10.79
C ASN A 279 2.42 -11.44 10.09
N VAL A 280 2.29 -11.31 8.77
CA VAL A 280 3.14 -10.44 7.95
C VAL A 280 2.76 -8.96 8.11
N PHE A 281 1.47 -8.66 8.15
CA PHE A 281 0.98 -7.28 8.13
C PHE A 281 0.50 -6.75 9.48
N ASN A 282 0.33 -7.57 10.52
CA ASN A 282 -0.15 -7.11 11.84
C ASN A 282 0.70 -5.96 12.40
N GLY A 283 2.03 -6.08 12.35
CA GLY A 283 2.93 -5.01 12.78
C GLY A 283 2.77 -3.73 11.93
N MET A 284 2.52 -3.86 10.62
CA MET A 284 2.30 -2.73 9.73
C MET A 284 0.96 -2.05 10.00
N VAL A 285 -0.11 -2.81 10.20
CA VAL A 285 -1.44 -2.30 10.55
C VAL A 285 -1.39 -1.50 11.84
N PHE A 286 -0.68 -2.00 12.87
CA PHE A 286 -0.50 -1.28 14.13
C PHE A 286 0.19 0.08 13.93
N ILE A 287 1.29 0.10 13.18
CA ILE A 287 2.01 1.33 12.85
C ILE A 287 1.12 2.28 12.05
N ASP A 288 0.31 1.79 11.12
CA ASP A 288 -0.57 2.62 10.29
C ASP A 288 -1.67 3.27 11.11
N LEU A 289 -2.33 2.53 11.99
CA LEU A 289 -3.37 3.08 12.86
C LEU A 289 -2.80 4.14 13.84
N LEU A 290 -1.63 3.87 14.41
CA LEU A 290 -0.97 4.81 15.34
C LEU A 290 -0.59 6.11 14.64
N PHE A 291 0.15 6.03 13.53
CA PHE A 291 0.67 7.21 12.87
C PHE A 291 -0.38 7.95 12.06
N VAL A 292 -1.42 7.30 11.52
CA VAL A 292 -2.54 8.02 10.89
C VAL A 292 -3.21 8.96 11.89
N GLY A 293 -3.46 8.52 13.12
CA GLY A 293 -4.01 9.38 14.18
C GLY A 293 -3.11 10.60 14.44
N ILE A 294 -1.82 10.36 14.68
CA ILE A 294 -0.84 11.42 14.99
C ILE A 294 -0.68 12.41 13.82
N THR A 295 -0.51 11.88 12.59
CA THR A 295 -0.32 12.70 11.38
C THR A 295 -1.58 13.49 11.03
N THR A 296 -2.78 12.93 11.19
CA THR A 296 -4.03 13.68 10.99
C THR A 296 -4.11 14.86 11.96
N CYS A 297 -3.80 14.67 13.24
CA CYS A 297 -3.75 15.78 14.20
C CYS A 297 -2.73 16.85 13.78
N ALA A 298 -1.55 16.46 13.30
CA ALA A 298 -0.54 17.39 12.82
C ALA A 298 -0.99 18.15 11.55
N PHE A 299 -1.65 17.49 10.61
CA PHE A 299 -2.23 18.16 9.45
C PHE A 299 -3.32 19.14 9.86
N SER A 300 -4.18 18.78 10.82
CA SER A 300 -5.19 19.69 11.37
C SER A 300 -4.54 20.91 12.04
N PHE A 301 -3.46 20.71 12.80
CA PHE A 301 -2.66 21.80 13.36
C PHE A 301 -2.10 22.70 12.27
N MET A 302 -1.45 22.13 11.24
CA MET A 302 -0.97 22.89 10.08
C MET A 302 -2.08 23.71 9.41
N GLY A 303 -3.29 23.17 9.31
CA GLY A 303 -4.44 23.86 8.73
C GLY A 303 -4.88 25.11 9.52
N GLN A 304 -4.71 25.12 10.84
CA GLN A 304 -5.04 26.28 11.68
C GLN A 304 -4.04 27.44 11.52
N PHE A 305 -2.77 27.12 11.24
CA PHE A 305 -1.69 28.10 11.04
C PHE A 305 -1.46 28.44 9.56
N ALA A 306 -2.27 27.89 8.66
CA ALA A 306 -2.12 28.06 7.22
C ALA A 306 -2.48 29.49 6.77
N GLN A 307 -1.47 30.25 6.34
CA GLN A 307 -1.67 31.57 5.74
C GLN A 307 -1.89 31.44 4.23
N GLY A 308 -3.12 31.09 3.84
CA GLY A 308 -3.55 31.10 2.44
C GLY A 308 -4.27 29.82 1.99
N PRO A 309 -5.07 29.91 0.92
CA PRO A 309 -5.94 28.82 0.48
C PRO A 309 -5.16 27.58 0.01
N GLY A 310 -3.97 27.75 -0.58
CA GLY A 310 -3.15 26.63 -1.05
C GLY A 310 -2.68 25.72 0.10
N TYR A 311 -2.21 26.33 1.19
CA TYR A 311 -1.71 25.59 2.35
C TYR A 311 -2.84 24.90 3.14
N MET A 312 -4.01 25.55 3.26
CA MET A 312 -5.20 24.92 3.82
C MET A 312 -5.64 23.71 2.99
N LEU A 313 -5.63 23.83 1.65
CA LEU A 313 -6.00 22.74 0.76
C LEU A 313 -5.08 21.52 0.94
N VAL A 314 -3.77 21.74 1.05
CA VAL A 314 -2.79 20.67 1.32
C VAL A 314 -3.09 19.96 2.64
N SER A 315 -3.42 20.70 3.70
CA SER A 315 -3.81 20.13 5.00
C SER A 315 -5.02 19.20 4.85
N TYR A 316 -6.10 19.67 4.22
CA TYR A 316 -7.32 18.86 4.05
C TYR A 316 -7.10 17.64 3.16
N ILE A 317 -6.33 17.77 2.09
CA ILE A 317 -5.97 16.64 1.22
C ILE A 317 -5.15 15.61 1.99
N GLY A 318 -4.21 16.04 2.83
CA GLY A 318 -3.42 15.15 3.69
C GLY A 318 -4.30 14.36 4.66
N ILE A 319 -5.23 15.04 5.34
CA ILE A 319 -6.19 14.39 6.26
C ILE A 319 -7.06 13.38 5.50
N ALA A 320 -7.63 13.79 4.36
CA ALA A 320 -8.48 12.93 3.55
C ALA A 320 -7.70 11.69 3.07
N SER A 321 -6.48 11.87 2.56
CA SER A 321 -5.62 10.79 2.07
C SER A 321 -5.30 9.75 3.17
N ASN A 322 -4.97 10.21 4.37
CA ASN A 322 -4.71 9.33 5.52
C ASN A 322 -5.97 8.55 5.93
N MET A 323 -7.12 9.22 5.98
CA MET A 323 -8.40 8.59 6.32
C MET A 323 -8.84 7.57 5.27
N PHE A 324 -8.68 7.88 3.98
CA PHE A 324 -8.98 6.94 2.90
C PHE A 324 -8.12 5.67 2.99
N THR A 325 -6.83 5.81 3.32
CA THR A 325 -5.93 4.66 3.46
C THR A 325 -6.44 3.70 4.55
N VAL A 326 -6.82 4.24 5.72
CA VAL A 326 -7.39 3.42 6.82
C VAL A 326 -8.75 2.86 6.44
N LEU A 327 -9.61 3.65 5.80
CA LEU A 327 -10.93 3.20 5.35
C LEU A 327 -10.83 2.00 4.44
N TYR A 328 -9.92 2.03 3.45
CA TYR A 328 -9.73 0.90 2.53
C TYR A 328 -9.14 -0.32 3.22
N LEU A 329 -8.18 -0.12 4.12
CA LEU A 329 -7.64 -1.21 4.92
C LEU A 329 -8.75 -1.90 5.74
N CYS A 330 -9.57 -1.12 6.44
CA CYS A 330 -10.70 -1.63 7.21
C CYS A 330 -11.75 -2.30 6.32
N TYR A 331 -12.07 -1.72 5.16
CA TYR A 331 -13.03 -2.27 4.22
C TYR A 331 -12.64 -3.67 3.73
N TYR A 332 -11.39 -3.84 3.25
CA TYR A 332 -10.92 -5.14 2.78
C TYR A 332 -10.66 -6.12 3.93
N GLY A 333 -10.25 -5.64 5.10
CA GLY A 333 -10.18 -6.46 6.32
C GLY A 333 -11.54 -6.99 6.77
N GLU A 334 -12.59 -6.17 6.67
CA GLU A 334 -13.96 -6.57 6.96
C GLU A 334 -14.49 -7.56 5.91
N LEU A 335 -14.21 -7.33 4.63
CA LEU A 335 -14.56 -8.25 3.54
C LEU A 335 -14.01 -9.65 3.81
N LEU A 336 -12.72 -9.73 4.19
CA LEU A 336 -12.07 -10.98 4.58
C LEU A 336 -12.76 -11.64 5.77
N THR A 337 -13.03 -10.86 6.83
CA THR A 337 -13.68 -11.36 8.06
C THR A 337 -15.09 -11.89 7.80
N ARG A 338 -15.89 -11.18 6.99
CA ARG A 338 -17.26 -11.60 6.64
C ARG A 338 -17.27 -12.90 5.85
N ALA A 339 -16.38 -13.02 4.86
CA ALA A 339 -16.28 -14.23 4.06
C ALA A 339 -15.92 -15.46 4.91
N VAL A 340 -14.96 -15.31 5.84
CA VAL A 340 -14.56 -16.37 6.78
C VAL A 340 -15.69 -16.74 7.76
N LYS A 341 -16.38 -15.76 8.36
CA LYS A 341 -17.48 -16.03 9.32
C LYS A 341 -18.65 -16.77 8.68
N VAL A 342 -19.02 -16.42 7.46
CA VAL A 342 -20.13 -17.08 6.75
C VAL A 342 -19.79 -18.54 6.44
N LEU A 343 -18.54 -18.84 6.07
CA LEU A 343 -18.08 -20.23 5.87
C LEU A 343 -18.21 -21.07 7.15
N ILE A 344 -17.91 -20.49 8.32
CA ILE A 344 -18.07 -21.16 9.61
C ILE A 344 -19.54 -21.42 9.92
N LEU A 345 -20.43 -20.44 9.69
CA LEU A 345 -21.86 -20.59 9.95
C LEU A 345 -22.53 -21.62 9.03
N ILE A 346 -22.16 -21.64 7.75
CA ILE A 346 -22.71 -22.63 6.81
C ILE A 346 -22.25 -24.05 7.20
N LYS A 347 -21.01 -24.22 7.69
CA LYS A 347 -20.56 -25.49 8.26
C LYS A 347 -21.47 -25.97 9.40
N TYR A 348 -21.94 -25.08 10.27
CA TYR A 348 -22.88 -25.45 11.34
C TYR A 348 -24.29 -25.73 10.83
N SER A 349 -24.74 -25.07 9.76
CA SER A 349 -26.06 -25.27 9.18
C SER A 349 -26.19 -26.52 8.29
N VAL A 350 -25.06 -27.08 7.80
CA VAL A 350 -25.04 -28.29 6.97
C VAL A 350 -24.84 -29.55 7.81
N ILE A 351 -24.41 -29.41 9.08
CA ILE A 351 -24.20 -30.53 10.02
C ILE A 351 -25.44 -30.82 10.86
N ASN A 352 -26.38 -29.87 10.97
CA ASN A 352 -27.73 -30.07 11.53
C ASN A 352 -28.73 -30.26 10.39
#